data_AF-A0A3M8S9P5-F1
#
_entry.id   AF-A0A3M8S9P5-F1
#
_cell.length_a   1.000
_cell.length_b   1.000
_cell.length_c   1.000
_cell.angle_alpha   90.00
_cell.angle_beta   90.00
_cell.angle_gamma   90.00
#
_symmetry.space_group_name_H-M   'P 1'
#
loop_
_entity.id
_entity.type
_entity.pdbx_description
1 polymer ?
#
loop_
_entity_poly.entity_id
_entity_poly.type
_entity_poly.pdbx_seq_one_letter_code
_entity_poly.pdbx_strand_id
1 'polypeptide(L)'
;MSPIRTCSPIAKRTTETFVDHVNIGGERQRVEFQREVIWLQESETQLLYVHGGKILTKGPCHNDYYGYLTSLNPQELGALNLADHFSVDQQSTLDIQLVTTVFLIPVHESNENKEHNRTKPADYRDHYSYIPDGWRYERQSDGHIIYPRPEREELGKEIVWSTQWSEEENLRKLEDFKRRWAFTVGQVSS
;
A
#
# COMPACT_ATOMS: atom_id res chain seq x y z
N MET A 1 17.52 7.90 -4.48
CA MET A 1 16.40 7.32 -3.71
C MET A 1 16.82 5.93 -3.27
N SER A 2 16.49 5.53 -2.04
CA SER A 2 16.79 4.18 -1.55
C SER A 2 15.93 3.14 -2.25
N PRO A 3 16.43 1.91 -2.45
CA PRO A 3 15.63 0.81 -3.01
C PRO A 3 14.47 0.44 -2.07
N ILE A 4 13.35 0.04 -2.65
CA ILE A 4 12.22 -0.57 -1.93
C ILE A 4 12.62 -2.02 -1.66
N ARG A 5 12.50 -2.47 -0.40
CA ARG A 5 12.82 -3.84 0.01
C ARG A 5 11.63 -4.43 0.73
N THR A 6 11.00 -5.44 0.14
CA THR A 6 9.74 -5.94 0.67
C THR A 6 9.55 -7.44 0.43
N CYS A 7 8.74 -8.06 1.29
CA CYS A 7 8.20 -9.41 1.09
C CYS A 7 6.74 -9.35 0.59
N SER A 8 6.26 -8.15 0.22
CA SER A 8 4.91 -7.98 -0.31
C SER A 8 4.74 -8.71 -1.64
N PRO A 9 3.59 -9.37 -1.86
CA PRO A 9 3.35 -10.11 -3.08
C PRO A 9 3.17 -9.17 -4.27
N ILE A 10 3.58 -9.66 -5.45
CA ILE A 10 3.26 -9.02 -6.73
C ILE A 10 1.82 -9.38 -7.10
N ALA A 11 0.90 -8.42 -7.07
CA ALA A 11 -0.48 -8.62 -7.49
C ALA A 11 -0.63 -8.70 -9.01
N LYS A 12 0.05 -7.82 -9.73
CA LYS A 12 0.01 -7.78 -11.20
C LYS A 12 1.29 -7.17 -11.76
N ARG A 13 1.59 -7.51 -13.02
CA ARG A 13 2.58 -6.84 -13.86
C ARG A 13 1.84 -6.29 -15.06
N THR A 14 2.08 -5.03 -15.41
CA THR A 14 1.44 -4.38 -16.56
C THR A 14 2.50 -3.76 -17.46
N THR A 15 2.27 -3.77 -18.77
CA THR A 15 3.06 -3.01 -19.73
C THR A 15 2.36 -1.70 -19.98
N GLU A 16 2.96 -0.61 -19.50
CA GLU A 16 2.40 0.73 -19.53
C GLU A 16 3.07 1.56 -20.64
N THR A 17 2.29 2.40 -21.33
CA THR A 17 2.81 3.36 -22.31
C THR A 17 2.97 4.72 -21.64
N PHE A 18 4.19 5.24 -21.66
CA PHE A 18 4.56 6.55 -21.13
C PHE A 18 4.94 7.51 -22.26
N VAL A 19 4.88 8.80 -21.95
CA VAL A 19 5.22 9.90 -22.85
C VAL A 19 6.35 10.71 -22.26
N ASP A 20 7.32 11.06 -23.10
CA ASP A 20 8.36 12.04 -22.79
C ASP A 20 8.45 13.08 -23.93
N HIS A 21 9.10 14.20 -23.66
CA HIS A 21 9.39 15.21 -24.66
C HIS A 21 10.89 15.46 -24.73
N VAL A 22 11.47 15.14 -25.89
CA VAL A 22 12.89 15.27 -26.15
C VAL A 22 13.15 16.35 -27.19
N ASN A 23 14.33 16.99 -27.12
CA ASN A 23 14.73 17.96 -28.13
C ASN A 23 15.60 17.27 -29.19
N ILE A 24 15.12 17.22 -30.43
CA ILE A 24 15.82 16.63 -31.58
C ILE A 24 15.99 17.74 -32.63
N GLY A 25 17.24 18.09 -32.94
CA GLY A 25 17.52 19.14 -33.93
C GLY A 25 17.04 20.54 -33.55
N GLY A 26 16.78 20.80 -32.26
CA GLY A 26 16.24 22.08 -31.77
C GLY A 26 14.71 22.12 -31.67
N GLU A 27 14.02 21.06 -32.10
CA GLU A 27 12.56 20.94 -31.99
C GLU A 27 12.18 19.98 -30.85
N ARG A 28 11.15 20.37 -30.09
CA ARG A 28 10.59 19.52 -29.03
C ARG A 28 9.65 18.50 -29.65
N GLN A 29 10.03 17.23 -29.57
CA GLN A 29 9.28 16.11 -30.11
C GLN A 29 8.71 15.25 -28.97
N ARG A 30 7.46 14.84 -29.14
CA ARG A 30 6.78 13.89 -28.26
C ARG A 30 7.24 12.48 -28.63
N VAL A 31 7.68 11.72 -27.63
CA VAL A 31 8.09 10.32 -27.79
C VAL A 31 7.29 9.43 -26.85
N GLU A 32 6.85 8.29 -27.35
CA GLU A 32 6.21 7.26 -26.54
C GLU A 32 7.19 6.13 -26.28
N PHE A 33 7.12 5.56 -25.09
CA PHE A 33 7.91 4.39 -24.74
C PHE A 33 7.13 3.47 -23.80
N GLN A 34 7.32 2.17 -23.96
CA GLN A 34 6.69 1.17 -23.12
C GLN A 34 7.65 0.64 -22.06
N ARG A 35 7.12 0.46 -20.84
CA ARG A 35 7.85 -0.13 -19.72
C ARG A 35 6.93 -1.00 -18.88
N GLU A 36 7.53 -2.01 -18.26
CA GLU A 36 6.84 -2.83 -17.27
C GLU A 36 6.69 -2.04 -15.96
N VAL A 37 5.49 -2.09 -15.39
CA VAL A 37 5.18 -1.67 -14.01
C VAL A 37 4.76 -2.90 -13.23
N ILE A 38 5.33 -3.05 -12.05
CA ILE A 38 5.00 -4.10 -11.10
C ILE A 38 4.13 -3.47 -10.01
N TRP A 39 3.05 -4.14 -9.66
CA TRP A 39 2.12 -3.66 -8.65
C TRP A 39 2.20 -4.56 -7.42
N LEU A 40 2.85 -4.05 -6.38
CA LEU A 40 2.98 -4.73 -5.10
C LEU A 40 1.71 -4.52 -4.28
N GLN A 41 1.18 -5.57 -3.67
CA GLN A 41 0.07 -5.43 -2.74
C GLN A 41 0.61 -5.21 -1.33
N GLU A 42 0.38 -4.02 -0.79
CA GLU A 42 0.82 -3.64 0.56
C GLU A 42 -0.38 -3.21 1.40
N SER A 43 -0.25 -3.29 2.72
CA SER A 43 -1.20 -2.72 3.66
C SER A 43 -0.53 -1.73 4.62
N GLU A 44 -1.31 -0.75 5.05
CA GLU A 44 -0.95 0.20 6.10
C GLU A 44 -2.07 0.25 7.14
N THR A 45 -1.73 0.25 8.42
CA THR A 45 -2.69 0.36 9.52
C THR A 45 -2.48 1.64 10.29
N GLN A 46 -3.55 2.42 10.35
CA GLN A 46 -3.61 3.71 11.02
C GLN A 46 -4.38 3.58 12.33
N LEU A 47 -3.78 4.02 13.43
CA LEU A 47 -4.49 4.20 14.70
C LEU A 47 -5.33 5.49 14.63
N LEU A 48 -6.62 5.40 14.97
CA LEU A 48 -7.56 6.52 15.00
C LEU A 48 -8.19 6.66 16.38
N TYR A 49 -8.37 7.90 16.81
CA TYR A 49 -9.18 8.24 17.98
C TYR A 49 -10.49 8.82 17.47
N VAL A 50 -11.61 8.18 17.79
CA VAL A 50 -12.94 8.51 17.27
C VAL A 50 -13.86 8.85 18.43
N HIS A 51 -14.61 9.95 18.32
CA HIS A 51 -15.61 10.33 19.31
C HIS A 51 -16.87 10.83 18.60
N GLY A 52 -18.02 10.27 18.96
CA GLY A 52 -19.30 10.60 18.30
C GLY A 52 -19.28 10.34 16.79
N GLY A 53 -18.59 9.28 16.35
CA GLY A 53 -18.47 8.90 14.94
C GLY A 53 -17.54 9.79 14.10
N LYS A 54 -16.81 10.72 14.72
CA LYS A 54 -15.85 11.60 14.05
C LYS A 54 -14.43 11.30 14.50
N ILE A 55 -13.50 11.30 13.56
CA ILE A 55 -12.07 11.21 13.86
C ILE A 55 -11.65 12.50 14.58
N LEU A 56 -11.25 12.37 15.85
CA LEU A 56 -10.67 13.46 16.63
C LEU A 56 -9.23 13.72 16.20
N THR A 57 -8.43 12.66 16.15
CA THR A 57 -7.02 12.72 15.73
C THR A 57 -6.53 11.36 15.25
N LYS A 58 -5.35 11.35 14.62
CA LYS A 58 -4.67 10.17 14.10
C LYS A 58 -3.42 9.90 14.93
N GLY A 59 -3.20 8.64 15.28
CA GLY A 59 -1.98 8.16 15.93
C GLY A 59 -0.92 7.68 14.93
N PRO A 60 -0.05 6.74 15.33
CA PRO A 60 0.92 6.10 14.46
C PRO A 60 0.26 5.38 13.27
N CYS A 61 1.00 5.30 12.17
CA CYS A 61 0.68 4.49 11.01
C CYS A 61 1.83 3.51 10.77
N HIS A 62 1.52 2.22 10.70
CA HIS A 62 2.49 1.16 10.44
C HIS A 62 2.24 0.57 9.06
N ASN A 63 3.31 0.17 8.39
CA ASN A 63 3.27 -0.48 7.09
C ASN A 63 3.78 -1.92 7.20
N ASP A 64 3.68 -2.64 6.09
CA ASP A 64 4.10 -4.03 5.93
C ASP A 64 5.62 -4.21 5.81
N TYR A 65 6.39 -3.54 6.67
CA TYR A 65 7.84 -3.69 6.70
C TYR A 65 8.28 -5.15 6.88
N TYR A 66 7.51 -5.97 7.61
CA TYR A 66 7.79 -7.39 7.82
C TYR A 66 7.08 -8.33 6.85
N GLY A 67 6.43 -7.79 5.82
CA GLY A 67 5.65 -8.54 4.86
C GLY A 67 4.18 -8.19 4.91
N TYR A 68 3.45 -8.64 3.90
CA TYR A 68 2.06 -8.26 3.69
C TYR A 68 1.13 -8.70 4.83
N LEU A 69 0.24 -7.81 5.26
CA LEU A 69 -0.71 -7.99 6.38
C LEU A 69 -0.06 -8.24 7.75
N THR A 70 1.20 -7.83 7.92
CA THR A 70 1.89 -7.96 9.23
C THR A 70 1.60 -6.79 10.15
N SER A 71 1.20 -5.64 9.60
CA SER A 71 0.95 -4.41 10.34
C SER A 71 -0.42 -4.33 11.02
N LEU A 72 -0.95 -5.43 11.57
CA LEU A 72 -2.34 -5.50 12.08
C LEU A 72 -2.45 -5.66 13.61
N ASN A 73 -1.35 -5.87 14.32
CA ASN A 73 -1.36 -6.26 15.73
C ASN A 73 -1.64 -5.04 16.65
N PRO A 74 -2.74 -5.02 17.42
CA PRO A 74 -3.10 -3.89 18.26
C PRO A 74 -2.10 -3.63 19.41
N GLN A 75 -1.37 -4.64 19.85
CA GLN A 75 -0.31 -4.47 20.85
C GLN A 75 0.89 -3.71 20.26
N GLU A 76 1.33 -4.10 19.06
CA GLU A 76 2.49 -3.50 18.38
C GLU A 76 2.20 -2.07 17.92
N LEU A 77 0.94 -1.79 17.57
CA LEU A 77 0.44 -0.46 17.23
C LEU A 77 0.19 0.43 18.46
N GLY A 78 0.38 -0.10 19.67
CA GLY A 78 0.19 0.61 20.93
C GLY A 78 -1.28 0.86 21.29
N ALA A 79 -2.24 0.35 20.53
CA ALA A 79 -3.66 0.58 20.76
C ALA A 79 -4.13 0.01 22.10
N LEU A 80 -3.68 -1.20 22.46
CA LEU A 80 -3.99 -1.81 23.76
C LEU A 80 -3.39 -1.01 24.93
N ASN A 81 -2.10 -0.66 24.83
CA ASN A 81 -1.44 0.15 25.85
C ASN A 81 -2.13 1.51 26.06
N LEU A 82 -2.61 2.13 24.97
CA LEU A 82 -3.33 3.41 25.03
C LEU A 82 -4.74 3.24 25.63
N ALA A 83 -5.46 2.18 25.24
CA ALA A 83 -6.75 1.85 25.81
C ALA A 83 -6.64 1.64 27.33
N ASP A 84 -5.66 0.87 27.77
CA ASP A 84 -5.38 0.64 29.19
C ASP A 84 -5.00 1.94 29.92
N HIS A 85 -4.07 2.72 29.35
CA HIS A 85 -3.57 3.95 29.97
C HIS A 85 -4.66 5.00 30.19
N PHE A 86 -5.60 5.12 29.25
CA PHE A 86 -6.71 6.06 29.33
C PHE A 86 -8.02 5.43 29.84
N SER A 87 -7.99 4.15 30.20
CA SER A 87 -9.17 3.38 30.62
C SER A 87 -10.32 3.45 29.62
N VAL A 88 -10.00 3.34 28.33
CA VAL A 88 -10.97 3.32 27.24
C VAL A 88 -11.43 1.90 27.00
N ASP A 89 -12.74 1.70 27.10
CA ASP A 89 -13.42 0.41 26.97
C ASP A 89 -14.67 0.50 26.08
N GLN A 90 -15.49 -0.55 26.07
CA GLN A 90 -16.72 -0.59 25.27
C GLN A 90 -17.81 0.39 25.70
N GLN A 91 -17.77 0.86 26.94
CA GLN A 91 -18.76 1.81 27.47
C GLN A 91 -18.32 3.27 27.26
N SER A 92 -17.06 3.45 26.85
CA SER A 92 -16.47 4.76 26.61
C SER A 92 -17.05 5.42 25.35
N THR A 93 -17.24 6.74 25.41
CA THR A 93 -17.64 7.54 24.24
C THR A 93 -16.50 7.76 23.25
N LEU A 94 -15.26 7.62 23.74
CA LEU A 94 -14.06 7.55 22.92
C LEU A 94 -13.86 6.12 22.43
N ASP A 95 -13.53 5.98 21.16
CA ASP A 95 -13.19 4.72 20.50
C ASP A 95 -11.77 4.82 19.93
N ILE A 96 -10.93 3.85 20.29
CA ILE A 96 -9.62 3.69 19.66
C ILE A 96 -9.77 2.61 18.60
N GLN A 97 -9.58 2.99 17.34
CA GLN A 97 -9.75 2.11 16.19
C GLN A 97 -8.41 1.88 15.50
N LEU A 98 -8.24 0.67 14.96
CA LEU A 98 -7.22 0.39 13.95
C LEU A 98 -7.90 0.24 12.61
N VAL A 99 -7.50 1.09 11.67
CA VAL A 99 -8.03 1.09 10.31
C VAL A 99 -6.93 0.70 9.34
N THR A 100 -7.10 -0.45 8.70
CA THR A 100 -6.16 -0.95 7.71
C THR A 100 -6.64 -0.61 6.31
N THR A 101 -5.72 -0.14 5.48
CA THR A 101 -5.95 0.12 4.06
C THR A 101 -5.02 -0.76 3.23
N VAL A 102 -5.56 -1.43 2.22
CA VAL A 102 -4.80 -2.25 1.26
C VAL A 102 -4.63 -1.46 -0.03
N PHE A 103 -3.42 -1.46 -0.58
CA PHE A 103 -3.06 -0.74 -1.79
C PHE A 103 -2.36 -1.63 -2.80
N LEU A 104 -2.41 -1.22 -4.06
CA LEU A 104 -1.42 -1.57 -5.07
C LEU A 104 -0.41 -0.43 -5.20
N ILE A 105 0.86 -0.72 -4.96
CA ILE A 105 1.96 0.23 -5.07
C ILE A 105 2.71 -0.02 -6.39
N PRO A 106 2.75 0.95 -7.32
CA PRO A 106 3.49 0.80 -8.56
C PRO A 106 5.00 0.95 -8.31
N VAL A 107 5.76 -0.03 -8.76
CA VAL A 107 7.22 -0.05 -8.71
C VAL A 107 7.78 -0.51 -10.06
N HIS A 108 9.07 -0.30 -10.26
CA HIS A 108 9.80 -0.90 -11.36
C HIS A 108 10.97 -1.73 -10.85
N GLU A 109 11.30 -2.76 -11.62
CA GLU A 109 12.45 -3.62 -11.37
C GLU A 109 13.56 -3.24 -12.35
N SER A 110 14.57 -2.51 -11.87
CA SER A 110 15.76 -2.19 -12.65
C SER A 110 16.55 -3.46 -12.98
N ASN A 111 17.49 -3.38 -13.93
CA ASN A 111 18.37 -4.54 -14.24
C ASN A 111 19.19 -4.98 -13.02
N GLU A 112 19.59 -4.03 -12.16
CA GLU A 112 20.28 -4.32 -10.89
C GLU A 112 19.36 -5.08 -9.92
N ASN A 113 18.09 -4.66 -9.82
CA ASN A 113 17.09 -5.36 -8.99
C ASN A 113 16.86 -6.78 -9.49
N LYS A 114 16.72 -6.98 -10.81
CA LYS A 114 16.54 -8.30 -11.42
C LYS A 114 17.70 -9.24 -11.09
N GLU A 115 18.94 -8.76 -11.23
CA GLU A 115 20.11 -9.56 -10.91
C GLU A 115 20.16 -9.88 -9.41
N HIS A 116 19.84 -8.91 -8.56
CA HIS A 116 19.75 -9.13 -7.12
C HIS A 116 18.72 -10.22 -6.80
N ASN A 117 17.46 -10.00 -7.18
CA ASN A 117 16.32 -10.87 -6.83
C ASN A 117 16.53 -12.30 -7.34
N ARG A 118 17.09 -12.48 -8.54
CA ARG A 118 17.40 -13.81 -9.10
C ARG A 118 18.37 -14.62 -8.25
N THR A 119 19.27 -13.97 -7.51
CA THR A 119 20.30 -14.64 -6.70
C THR A 119 19.85 -14.94 -5.27
N LYS A 120 18.64 -14.52 -4.89
CA LYS A 120 18.16 -14.65 -3.51
C LYS A 120 17.19 -15.82 -3.33
N PRO A 121 17.14 -16.39 -2.11
CA PRO A 121 16.10 -17.32 -1.71
C PRO A 121 14.70 -16.72 -1.84
N ALA A 122 13.67 -17.57 -1.98
CA ALA A 122 12.28 -17.15 -2.17
C ALA A 122 11.67 -16.39 -0.97
N ASP A 123 12.25 -16.51 0.22
CA ASP A 123 11.84 -15.81 1.45
C ASP A 123 12.63 -14.51 1.71
N TYR A 124 13.52 -14.13 0.79
CA TYR A 124 14.25 -12.87 0.88
C TYR A 124 13.37 -11.69 0.46
N ARG A 125 13.69 -10.50 0.98
CA ARG A 125 13.03 -9.25 0.56
C ARG A 125 13.49 -8.90 -0.84
N ASP A 126 12.57 -8.95 -1.81
CA ASP A 126 12.83 -8.49 -3.16
C ASP A 126 13.15 -7.00 -3.17
N HIS A 127 14.03 -6.62 -4.09
CA HIS A 127 14.43 -5.26 -4.35
C HIS A 127 13.62 -4.68 -5.51
N TYR A 128 13.06 -3.50 -5.29
CA TYR A 128 12.37 -2.71 -6.30
C TYR A 128 12.82 -1.25 -6.24
N SER A 129 12.40 -0.49 -7.23
CA SER A 129 12.67 0.94 -7.33
C SER A 129 11.37 1.70 -7.59
N TYR A 130 11.28 2.91 -7.06
CA TYR A 130 10.16 3.81 -7.33
C TYR A 130 10.09 4.16 -8.80
N ILE A 131 8.87 4.25 -9.35
CA ILE A 131 8.67 4.69 -10.73
C ILE A 131 9.45 6.00 -10.99
N PRO A 132 10.30 6.06 -12.03
CA PRO A 132 11.10 7.24 -12.31
C PRO A 132 10.22 8.47 -12.54
N ASP A 133 10.72 9.63 -12.10
CA ASP A 133 10.02 10.91 -12.24
C ASP A 133 9.75 11.32 -13.70
N GLY A 134 10.39 10.71 -14.69
CA GLY A 134 10.10 10.93 -16.12
C GLY A 134 8.97 10.05 -16.66
N TRP A 135 8.58 8.98 -15.98
CA TRP A 135 7.54 8.07 -16.48
C TRP A 135 6.17 8.70 -16.18
N ARG A 136 5.53 9.16 -17.26
CA ARG A 136 4.25 9.86 -17.20
C ARG A 136 3.30 9.34 -18.26
N TYR A 137 2.05 9.14 -17.88
CA TYR A 137 0.99 8.95 -18.85
C TYR A 137 0.71 10.27 -19.55
N GLU A 138 0.02 10.20 -20.67
CA GLU A 138 -0.68 11.35 -21.24
C GLU A 138 -2.18 11.07 -21.15
N ARG A 139 -2.92 11.95 -20.49
CA ARG A 139 -4.38 11.83 -20.34
C ARG A 139 -5.04 13.17 -20.66
N GLN A 140 -6.24 13.11 -21.19
CA GLN A 140 -7.10 14.30 -21.29
C GLN A 140 -7.99 14.39 -20.04
N SER A 141 -8.02 15.57 -19.41
CA SER A 141 -8.91 15.90 -18.29
C SER A 141 -9.40 17.33 -18.46
N ASP A 142 -10.72 17.55 -18.40
CA ASP A 142 -11.35 18.88 -18.50
C ASP A 142 -10.88 19.72 -19.70
N GLY A 143 -10.63 19.08 -20.84
CA GLY A 143 -10.15 19.76 -22.06
C GLY A 143 -8.64 20.08 -22.08
N HIS A 144 -7.89 19.68 -21.04
CA HIS A 144 -6.44 19.86 -20.96
C HIS A 144 -5.70 18.53 -21.00
N ILE A 145 -4.50 18.53 -21.58
CA ILE A 145 -3.58 17.40 -21.50
C ILE A 145 -2.85 17.46 -20.16
N ILE A 146 -2.91 16.37 -19.41
CA ILE A 146 -2.20 16.19 -18.15
C ILE A 146 -1.23 15.01 -18.25
N TYR A 147 -0.19 15.06 -17.43
CA TYR A 147 0.87 14.06 -17.38
C TYR A 147 0.98 13.45 -15.98
N PRO A 148 0.06 12.55 -15.59
CA PRO A 148 0.09 11.94 -14.26
C PRO A 148 1.13 10.82 -14.17
N ARG A 149 1.55 10.55 -12.93
CA ARG A 149 2.38 9.39 -12.57
C ARG A 149 1.51 8.14 -12.45
N PRO A 150 2.09 6.94 -12.54
CA PRO A 150 1.52 5.78 -11.85
C PRO A 150 1.43 6.11 -10.35
N GLU A 151 0.22 6.10 -9.82
CA GLU A 151 -0.06 6.36 -8.42
C GLU A 151 -0.52 5.06 -7.75
N ARG A 152 -0.40 5.01 -6.42
CA ARG A 152 -0.93 3.87 -5.65
C ARG A 152 -2.44 3.78 -5.82
N GLU A 153 -2.96 2.57 -5.96
CA GLU A 153 -4.40 2.29 -6.06
C GLU A 153 -4.89 1.77 -4.70
N GLU A 154 -5.88 2.43 -4.08
CA GLU A 154 -6.55 1.89 -2.89
C GLU A 154 -7.50 0.76 -3.31
N LEU A 155 -7.28 -0.44 -2.79
CA LEU A 155 -8.15 -1.59 -3.04
C LEU A 155 -9.29 -1.67 -2.03
N GLY A 156 -9.03 -1.28 -0.78
CA GLY A 156 -10.04 -1.27 0.27
C GLY A 156 -9.51 -0.80 1.61
N LYS A 157 -10.44 -0.38 2.47
CA LYS A 157 -10.16 0.22 3.76
C LYS A 157 -11.20 -0.21 4.79
N GLU A 158 -10.74 -0.73 5.92
CA GLU A 158 -11.63 -1.33 6.92
C GLU A 158 -11.11 -1.13 8.34
N ILE A 159 -12.03 -1.06 9.30
CA ILE A 159 -11.69 -1.15 10.73
C ILE A 159 -11.40 -2.62 11.03
N VAL A 160 -10.19 -2.93 11.50
CA VAL A 160 -9.76 -4.29 11.84
C VAL A 160 -9.75 -4.55 13.34
N TRP A 161 -9.83 -3.49 14.15
CA TRP A 161 -9.90 -3.56 15.60
C TRP A 161 -10.51 -2.28 16.19
N SER A 162 -11.24 -2.40 17.29
CA SER A 162 -11.84 -1.28 18.03
C SER A 162 -12.00 -1.61 19.52
N THR A 163 -11.87 -0.59 20.39
CA THR A 163 -12.20 -0.70 21.81
C THR A 163 -13.69 -0.88 22.08
N GLN A 164 -14.56 -0.52 21.13
CA GLN A 164 -16.00 -0.68 21.23
C GLN A 164 -16.50 -2.08 20.85
N TRP A 165 -15.63 -2.94 20.32
CA TRP A 165 -15.97 -4.32 19.97
C TRP A 165 -15.62 -5.30 21.09
N SER A 166 -16.32 -6.44 21.12
CA SER A 166 -15.91 -7.57 21.96
C SER A 166 -14.58 -8.16 21.51
N GLU A 167 -13.92 -8.91 22.40
CA GLU A 167 -12.71 -9.64 22.04
C GLU A 167 -12.98 -10.62 20.89
N GLU A 168 -14.11 -11.35 20.95
CA GLU A 168 -14.51 -12.26 19.87
C GLU A 168 -14.80 -11.52 18.56
N GLU A 169 -15.41 -10.33 18.63
CA GLU A 169 -15.63 -9.51 17.44
C GLU A 169 -14.33 -9.00 16.83
N ASN A 170 -13.40 -8.51 17.65
CA ASN A 170 -12.07 -8.08 17.22
C ASN A 170 -11.32 -9.21 16.52
N LEU A 171 -11.29 -10.40 17.13
CA LEU A 171 -10.67 -11.59 16.53
C LEU A 171 -11.34 -11.97 15.21
N ARG A 172 -12.67 -12.01 15.17
CA ARG A 172 -13.43 -12.35 13.96
C ARG A 172 -13.18 -11.35 12.83
N LYS A 173 -13.22 -10.05 13.12
CA LYS A 173 -13.03 -8.98 12.13
C LYS A 173 -11.62 -9.01 11.55
N LEU A 174 -10.62 -9.21 12.39
CA LEU A 174 -9.23 -9.33 11.97
C LEU A 174 -9.03 -10.56 11.07
N GLU A 175 -9.54 -11.73 11.46
CA GLU A 175 -9.40 -12.95 10.67
C GLU A 175 -10.19 -12.89 9.36
N ASP A 176 -11.38 -12.29 9.35
CA ASP A 176 -12.15 -12.06 8.12
C ASP A 176 -11.44 -11.11 7.17
N PHE A 177 -10.82 -10.04 7.70
CA PHE A 177 -10.00 -9.13 6.91
C PHE A 177 -8.81 -9.85 6.28
N LYS A 178 -8.02 -10.59 7.08
CA LYS A 178 -6.90 -11.39 6.58
C LYS A 178 -7.32 -12.39 5.51
N ARG A 179 -8.45 -13.08 5.71
CA ARG A 179 -8.98 -14.08 4.76
C ARG A 179 -9.38 -13.44 3.43
N ARG A 180 -10.08 -12.29 3.49
CA ARG A 180 -10.52 -11.56 2.28
C ARG A 180 -9.33 -11.05 1.47
N TRP A 181 -8.32 -10.58 2.17
CA TRP A 181 -7.15 -9.95 1.58
C TRP A 181 -5.97 -10.91 1.43
N ALA A 182 -6.14 -12.19 1.75
CA ALA A 182 -5.11 -13.21 1.64
C ALA A 182 -4.65 -13.33 0.19
N PHE A 183 -3.34 -13.23 -0.02
CA PHE A 183 -2.78 -13.37 -1.36
C PHE A 183 -2.64 -14.85 -1.71
N THR A 184 -3.42 -15.32 -2.68
CA THR A 184 -3.26 -16.66 -3.21
C THR A 184 -2.34 -16.58 -4.44
N VAL A 185 -1.12 -17.10 -4.31
CA VAL A 185 -0.19 -17.25 -5.44
C VAL A 185 -0.87 -18.13 -6.50
N GLY A 186 -1.30 -17.56 -7.63
CA GLY A 186 -1.91 -18.34 -8.72
C GLY A 186 -3.01 -17.69 -9.55
N GLN A 187 -3.47 -16.47 -9.26
CA GLN A 187 -4.32 -15.71 -10.20
C GLN A 187 -3.51 -14.71 -11.02
N VAL A 188 -2.51 -15.21 -11.75
CA VAL A 188 -2.05 -14.52 -12.96
C VAL A 188 -3.09 -14.87 -14.02
N SER A 189 -4.04 -13.96 -14.26
CA SER A 189 -4.96 -14.10 -15.39
C SER A 189 -4.13 -14.16 -16.67
N SER A 190 -4.20 -15.32 -17.32
CA SER A 190 -3.83 -15.57 -18.72
C SER A 190 -4.45 -14.57 -19.69
#